data_AF-A0A923UN87-F1
#
_entry.id   AF-A0A923UN87-F1
#
_cell.length_a   1.000
_cell.length_b   1.000
_cell.length_c   1.000
_cell.angle_alpha   90.00
_cell.angle_beta   90.00
_cell.angle_gamma   90.00
#
_symmetry.space_group_name_H-M   'P 1'
#
loop_
_entity.id
_entity.type
_entity.pdbx_description
1 polymer ?
#
loop_
_entity_poly.entity_id
_entity_poly.type
_entity_poly.pdbx_seq_one_letter_code
_entity_poly.pdbx_strand_id
1 'polypeptide(L)'
;MAAPKKNENDKYHKSIRVKLLEKEHVRLKELVLASGNTISEVIRELIITGVTITRFSEADLLVIKSLIGIARNLNQITHQIHLGNNLKVEGDLNTLVKFMTDLKNNYVKSYHDRKD
;
A
#
# COMPACT_ATOMS: atom_id res chain seq x y z
N MET A 1 15.91 -22.58 19.46
CA MET A 1 15.53 -23.10 18.12
C MET A 1 16.34 -22.36 17.08
N ALA A 2 17.08 -23.06 16.22
CA ALA A 2 17.86 -22.43 15.15
C ALA A 2 16.94 -22.01 14.00
N ALA A 3 17.15 -20.82 13.44
CA ALA A 3 16.40 -20.35 12.27
C ALA A 3 16.66 -21.26 11.06
N PRO A 4 15.66 -21.53 10.21
CA PRO A 4 15.83 -22.38 9.04
C PRO A 4 16.89 -21.80 8.09
N LYS A 5 17.77 -22.65 7.56
CA LYS A 5 18.79 -22.24 6.60
C LYS A 5 18.11 -21.78 5.31
N LYS A 6 18.38 -20.54 4.88
CA LYS A 6 18.00 -20.03 3.56
C LYS A 6 18.59 -20.93 2.47
N ASN A 7 17.79 -21.30 1.47
CA ASN A 7 18.25 -22.06 0.29
C ASN A 7 19.39 -21.31 -0.41
N GLU A 8 20.28 -22.03 -1.09
CA GLU A 8 21.43 -21.41 -1.78
C GLU A 8 21.01 -20.37 -2.81
N ASN A 9 19.85 -20.56 -3.45
CA ASN A 9 19.28 -19.61 -4.41
C ASN A 9 18.75 -18.32 -3.77
N ASP A 10 18.49 -18.30 -2.47
CA ASP A 10 17.95 -17.13 -1.75
C ASP A 10 19.04 -16.28 -1.07
N LYS A 11 20.30 -16.68 -1.25
CA LYS A 11 21.48 -15.99 -0.70
C LYS A 11 22.06 -15.04 -1.75
N TYR A 12 22.49 -13.88 -1.28
CA TYR A 12 23.16 -12.87 -2.13
C TYR A 12 24.63 -13.26 -2.36
N HIS A 13 24.95 -13.84 -3.52
CA HIS A 13 26.29 -14.33 -3.85
C HIS A 13 27.10 -13.41 -4.77
N LYS A 14 26.47 -12.41 -5.38
CA LYS A 14 27.09 -11.51 -6.37
C LYS A 14 27.11 -10.09 -5.83
N SER A 15 28.28 -9.45 -5.86
CA SER A 15 28.46 -8.06 -5.48
C SER A 15 28.56 -7.18 -6.72
N ILE A 16 28.05 -5.96 -6.60
CA ILE A 16 28.13 -4.94 -7.63
C ILE A 16 28.78 -3.71 -7.00
N ARG A 17 29.76 -3.12 -7.69
CA ARG A 17 30.37 -1.83 -7.32
C ARG A 17 30.11 -0.82 -8.43
N VAL A 18 29.46 0.28 -8.08
CA VAL A 18 29.17 1.40 -9.00
C VAL A 18 29.59 2.70 -8.31
N LYS A 19 30.27 3.58 -9.05
CA LYS A 19 30.50 4.95 -8.63
C LYS A 19 29.37 5.81 -9.17
N LEU A 20 28.75 6.60 -8.30
CA LEU A 20 27.62 7.47 -8.65
C LEU A 20 28.10 8.92 -8.77
N LEU A 21 27.46 9.67 -9.64
CA LEU A 21 27.49 11.14 -9.61
C LEU A 21 26.77 11.64 -8.35
N GLU A 22 27.09 12.86 -7.91
CA GLU A 22 26.48 13.42 -6.70
C GLU A 22 24.95 13.47 -6.80
N LYS A 23 24.41 13.90 -7.96
CA LYS A 23 22.96 13.93 -8.21
C LYS A 23 22.30 12.55 -8.11
N GLU A 24 23.00 11.49 -8.52
CA GLU A 24 22.50 10.11 -8.47
C GLU A 24 22.53 9.59 -7.03
N HIS A 25 23.57 9.95 -6.27
CA HIS A 25 23.68 9.62 -4.86
C HIS A 25 22.59 10.30 -4.01
N VAL A 26 22.32 11.59 -4.27
CA VAL A 26 21.23 12.33 -3.62
C VAL A 26 19.87 11.67 -3.94
N ARG A 27 19.62 11.36 -5.21
CA ARG A 27 18.37 10.69 -5.60
C ARG A 27 18.18 9.34 -4.93
N LEU A 28 19.25 8.55 -4.81
CA LEU A 28 19.23 7.27 -4.11
C LEU A 28 18.91 7.44 -2.62
N LYS A 29 19.46 8.47 -1.96
CA LYS A 29 19.13 8.81 -0.57
C LYS A 29 17.66 9.17 -0.39
N GLU A 30 17.08 9.95 -1.31
CA GLU A 30 15.65 10.28 -1.27
C GLU A 30 14.77 9.03 -1.35
N LEU A 31 15.08 8.10 -2.26
CA LEU A 31 14.35 6.84 -2.41
C LEU A 31 14.46 5.95 -1.16
N VAL A 32 15.63 5.91 -0.54
CA VAL A 32 15.87 5.20 0.72
C VAL A 32 15.05 5.79 1.85
N LEU A 33 15.01 7.12 1.96
CA LEU A 33 14.19 7.80 2.96
C LEU A 33 12.69 7.56 2.72
N ALA A 34 12.24 7.66 1.47
CA ALA A 34 10.83 7.51 1.11
C ALA A 34 10.31 6.07 1.26
N SER A 35 11.12 5.07 0.91
CA SER A 35 10.78 3.65 1.11
C SER A 35 10.96 3.20 2.56
N GLY A 36 11.91 3.83 3.27
CA GLY A 36 12.36 3.36 4.58
C GLY A 36 13.06 2.00 4.54
N ASN A 37 13.50 1.57 3.35
CA ASN A 37 14.30 0.38 3.12
C ASN A 37 15.80 0.74 3.10
N THR A 38 16.67 -0.24 3.24
CA THR A 38 18.12 -0.04 3.07
C THR A 38 18.47 0.27 1.62
N ILE A 39 19.62 0.92 1.39
CA ILE A 39 20.15 1.19 0.02
C ILE A 39 20.15 -0.08 -0.83
N SER A 40 20.59 -1.21 -0.27
CA SER A 40 20.67 -2.49 -0.99
C SER A 40 19.30 -3.03 -1.38
N GLU A 41 18.27 -2.83 -0.56
CA GLU A 41 16.91 -3.24 -0.87
C GLU A 41 16.32 -2.37 -1.97
N VAL A 42 16.47 -1.05 -1.85
CA VAL A 42 16.03 -0.08 -2.87
C VAL A 42 16.69 -0.38 -4.22
N ILE A 43 18.00 -0.61 -4.26
CA ILE A 43 18.71 -0.95 -5.51
C ILE A 43 18.18 -2.27 -6.10
N ARG A 44 17.99 -3.31 -5.27
CA ARG A 44 17.46 -4.59 -5.76
C ARG A 44 16.04 -4.45 -6.31
N GLU A 45 15.20 -3.67 -5.63
CA GLU A 45 13.84 -3.40 -6.06
C GLU A 45 13.80 -2.63 -7.38
N LEU A 46 14.65 -1.61 -7.53
CA LEU A 46 14.84 -0.88 -8.78
C LEU A 46 15.32 -1.79 -9.92
N ILE A 47 16.24 -2.72 -9.64
CA ILE A 47 16.72 -3.68 -10.65
C ILE A 47 15.60 -4.61 -11.13
N ILE A 48 14.74 -5.07 -10.22
CA ILE A 48 13.68 -6.05 -10.55
C ILE A 48 12.47 -5.36 -11.19
N THR A 49 12.06 -4.22 -10.66
CA THR A 49 10.75 -3.61 -10.98
C THR A 49 10.87 -2.31 -11.78
N GLY A 50 12.07 -1.73 -11.87
CA GLY A 50 12.30 -0.40 -12.45
C GLY A 50 11.85 0.76 -11.54
N VAL A 51 11.21 0.47 -10.40
CA VAL A 51 10.68 1.46 -9.45
C VAL A 51 11.00 1.06 -8.01
N THR A 52 10.76 1.95 -7.05
CA THR A 52 10.84 1.62 -5.61
C THR A 52 9.51 1.96 -4.98
N ILE A 53 8.93 1.03 -4.22
CA ILE A 53 7.70 1.28 -3.47
C ILE A 53 8.04 2.24 -2.32
N THR A 54 7.43 3.42 -2.37
CA THR A 54 7.49 4.40 -1.27
C THR A 54 6.54 3.98 -0.16
N ARG A 55 6.83 4.38 1.08
CA ARG A 55 5.87 4.23 2.18
C ARG A 55 4.57 4.92 1.81
N PHE A 56 3.46 4.27 2.15
CA PHE A 56 2.13 4.90 2.06
C PHE A 56 2.13 6.18 2.89
N SER A 57 1.68 7.28 2.29
CA SER A 57 1.44 8.51 3.04
C SER A 57 0.33 8.29 4.07
N GLU A 58 0.21 9.18 5.06
CA GLU A 58 -0.92 9.11 6.01
C GLU A 58 -2.27 9.13 5.29
N ALA A 59 -2.39 9.89 4.20
CA ALA A 59 -3.58 9.90 3.35
C ALA A 59 -3.83 8.54 2.69
N ASP A 60 -2.79 7.89 2.15
CA ASP A 60 -2.92 6.56 1.55
C ASP A 60 -3.33 5.51 2.59
N LEU A 61 -2.75 5.57 3.80
CA LEU A 61 -3.11 4.68 4.90
C LEU A 61 -4.57 4.88 5.34
N LEU A 62 -5.08 6.12 5.33
CA LEU A 62 -6.47 6.42 5.64
C LEU A 62 -7.42 5.83 4.60
N VAL A 63 -7.06 5.91 3.31
CA VAL A 63 -7.82 5.28 2.22
C VAL A 63 -7.82 3.75 2.40
N ILE A 64 -6.67 3.13 2.67
CA ILE A 64 -6.56 1.67 2.88
C ILE A 64 -7.44 1.23 4.06
N LYS A 65 -7.39 1.94 5.20
CA LYS A 65 -8.25 1.65 6.37
C LYS A 65 -9.73 1.70 6.02
N SER A 66 -10.11 2.70 5.22
CA SER A 66 -11.47 2.89 4.76
C SER A 66 -11.95 1.77 3.83
N LEU A 67 -11.09 1.29 2.92
CA LEU A 67 -11.35 0.13 2.06
C LEU A 67 -11.53 -1.16 2.88
N ILE A 68 -10.72 -1.37 3.92
CA ILE A 68 -10.88 -2.50 4.84
C ILE A 68 -12.25 -2.44 5.55
N GLY A 69 -12.69 -1.24 5.95
CA GLY A 69 -14.02 -1.01 6.52
C GLY A 69 -15.15 -1.37 5.56
N ILE A 70 -15.03 -0.95 4.29
CA ILE A 70 -15.99 -1.31 3.22
C ILE A 70 -16.07 -2.82 3.05
N ALA A 71 -14.93 -3.51 2.95
CA ALA A 71 -14.90 -4.97 2.80
C ALA A 71 -15.56 -5.69 3.98
N ARG A 72 -15.36 -5.19 5.21
CA ARG A 72 -16.02 -5.74 6.40
C ARG A 72 -17.54 -5.57 6.31
N ASN A 73 -18.03 -4.38 5.95
CA ASN A 73 -19.46 -4.11 5.84
C ASN A 73 -20.11 -5.00 4.75
N LEU A 74 -19.44 -5.17 3.60
CA LEU A 74 -19.90 -6.10 2.55
C LEU A 74 -20.02 -7.53 3.08
N ASN A 75 -19.01 -8.04 3.76
CA ASN A 75 -19.05 -9.39 4.33
C ASN A 75 -20.18 -9.56 5.35
N GLN A 76 -20.44 -8.54 6.17
CA GLN A 76 -21.57 -8.56 7.11
C GLN A 76 -22.91 -8.61 6.39
N ILE A 77 -23.10 -7.77 5.36
CA ILE A 77 -24.31 -7.75 4.54
C ILE A 77 -24.54 -9.13 3.88
N THR A 78 -23.52 -9.70 3.26
CA THR A 78 -23.59 -11.05 2.67
C THR A 78 -24.03 -12.09 3.69
N HIS A 79 -23.48 -12.04 4.91
CA HIS A 79 -23.88 -12.95 5.98
C HIS A 79 -25.35 -12.73 6.41
N GLN A 80 -25.81 -11.47 6.49
CA GLN A 80 -27.21 -11.17 6.82
C GLN A 80 -28.19 -11.67 5.75
N ILE A 81 -27.82 -11.57 4.48
CA ILE A 81 -28.58 -12.12 3.35
C ILE A 81 -28.70 -13.64 3.50
N HIS A 82 -27.59 -14.34 3.77
CA HIS A 82 -27.62 -15.80 3.97
C HIS A 82 -28.49 -16.24 5.16
N LEU A 83 -28.63 -15.39 6.18
CA LEU A 83 -29.51 -15.63 7.32
C LEU A 83 -30.99 -15.29 7.05
N GLY A 84 -31.33 -14.74 5.88
CA GLY A 84 -32.71 -14.36 5.53
C GLY A 84 -33.17 -13.00 6.07
N ASN A 85 -32.26 -12.15 6.57
CA ASN A 85 -32.58 -10.87 7.20
C ASN A 85 -32.77 -9.73 6.18
N ASN A 86 -33.63 -9.93 5.18
CA ASN A 86 -33.70 -9.08 3.97
C ASN A 86 -34.09 -7.61 4.22
N LEU A 87 -34.89 -7.29 5.26
CA LEU A 87 -35.31 -5.91 5.56
C LEU A 87 -34.17 -5.03 6.10
N LYS A 88 -33.14 -5.64 6.70
CA LYS A 88 -32.00 -4.91 7.29
C LYS A 88 -30.90 -4.60 6.26
N VAL A 89 -30.83 -5.43 5.22
CA VAL A 89 -29.81 -5.39 4.17
C VAL A 89 -29.87 -4.10 3.34
N GLU A 90 -31.07 -3.60 3.02
CA GLU A 90 -31.22 -2.41 2.18
C GLU A 90 -30.70 -1.14 2.85
N GLY A 91 -30.97 -0.96 4.16
CA GLY A 91 -30.44 0.16 4.95
C GLY A 91 -28.91 0.11 5.10
N ASP A 92 -28.36 -1.09 5.31
CA ASP A 92 -26.93 -1.31 5.43
C ASP A 92 -26.21 -1.03 4.08
N LEU A 93 -26.81 -1.43 2.95
CA LEU A 93 -26.30 -1.12 1.60
C LEU A 93 -26.30 0.38 1.29
N ASN A 94 -27.38 1.09 1.60
CA ASN A 94 -27.44 2.54 1.38
C ASN A 94 -26.41 3.30 2.21
N THR A 95 -26.19 2.86 3.45
CA THR A 95 -25.15 3.40 4.32
C THR A 95 -23.75 3.17 3.73
N LEU A 96 -23.50 1.98 3.20
CA LEU A 96 -22.23 1.66 2.55
C LEU A 96 -21.97 2.50 1.30
N VAL A 97 -22.98 2.67 0.44
CA VAL A 97 -22.90 3.50 -0.78
C VAL A 97 -22.57 4.96 -0.42
N LYS A 98 -23.22 5.50 0.61
CA LYS A 98 -22.94 6.85 1.10
C LYS A 98 -21.49 6.98 1.58
N PHE A 99 -21.04 6.05 2.41
CA PHE A 99 -19.66 6.03 2.90
C PHE A 99 -18.62 5.94 1.77
N MET A 100 -18.86 5.10 0.77
CA MET A 100 -18.01 5.00 -0.43
C MET A 100 -17.97 6.31 -1.24
N THR A 101 -19.12 6.97 -1.37
CA THR A 101 -19.24 8.24 -2.09
C THR A 101 -18.46 9.35 -1.37
N ASP A 102 -18.60 9.42 -0.04
CA ASP A 102 -17.88 10.37 0.79
C ASP A 102 -16.36 10.15 0.72
N LEU A 103 -15.91 8.89 0.76
CA LEU A 103 -14.50 8.54 0.59
C LEU A 103 -13.95 8.98 -0.76
N LYS A 104 -14.69 8.72 -1.84
CA LYS A 104 -14.28 9.13 -3.20
C LYS A 104 -14.12 10.66 -3.26
N ASN A 105 -15.09 11.41 -2.74
CA ASN A 105 -15.06 12.87 -2.78
C ASN A 105 -13.90 13.44 -1.96
N ASN A 106 -13.65 12.89 -0.77
CA ASN A 106 -12.54 13.31 0.10
C ASN A 106 -11.18 12.97 -0.51
N TYR A 107 -11.04 11.82 -1.16
CA TYR A 107 -9.82 11.45 -1.87
C TYR A 107 -9.54 12.40 -3.05
N VAL A 108 -10.55 12.69 -3.87
CA VAL A 108 -10.42 13.60 -5.03
C VAL A 108 -9.98 14.99 -4.57
N LYS A 109 -10.54 15.50 -3.47
CA LYS A 109 -10.15 16.79 -2.88
C LYS A 109 -8.69 16.80 -2.43
N SER A 110 -8.28 15.83 -1.62
CA SER A 110 -6.89 15.70 -1.15
C SER A 110 -5.86 15.43 -2.25
N TYR A 111 -6.28 14.94 -3.42
CA TYR A 111 -5.41 14.78 -4.58
C TYR A 111 -5.17 16.10 -5.32
N HIS A 112 -6.19 16.97 -5.40
CA HIS A 112 -6.05 18.29 -6.02
C HIS A 112 -5.20 19.22 -5.15
N ASP A 113 -5.37 19.18 -3.82
CA ASP A 113 -4.59 19.99 -2.87
C ASP A 113 -3.08 19.64 -2.81
N ARG A 114 -2.66 18.53 -3.44
CA ARG A 114 -1.24 18.09 -3.53
C ARG A 114 -0.54 18.53 -4.83
N LYS A 115 -1.25 19.16 -5.77
CA LYS A 115 -0.72 19.58 -7.08
C LYS A 115 -0.35 21.07 -7.16
N ASP A 116 -0.66 21.84 -6.13
CA ASP A 116 -0.26 23.25 -5.94
C ASP A 116 0.87 23.36 -4.90
#